data_AF-A0A7R9BF19-F1
#
_entry.id   AF-A0A7R9BF19-F1
#
_cell.length_a   1.000
_cell.length_b   1.000
_cell.length_c   1.000
_cell.angle_alpha   90.00
_cell.angle_beta   90.00
_cell.angle_gamma   90.00
#
_symmetry.space_group_name_H-M   'P 1'
#
loop_
_entity.id
_entity.type
_entity.pdbx_description
1 polymer ?
#
loop_
_entity_poly.entity_id
_entity_poly.type
_entity_poly.pdbx_seq_one_letter_code
_entity_poly.pdbx_strand_id
1 'polypeptide(L)'
;MTSISIKSTANRALLVFLLLSLNQGTHENYTPRCLLQLPKKGICITAGHVNEALDLAMKSHSAPNYKNNYVELVGHVGDVLHDTTLLLAKKHYVPTKLAAAVFPMIDTMQTNVRHICPKPFVPGSNYCYYSKYRRYDGYCMNPHHPTWNGAGTAMKRFVVPHFADGLSAPRVSYRGKELPSPRLVSNVVHHGYAVRHERYVNTVYDHWGQMLNHELTETNTPKYAGRSVECCKRKEHHDCLPIYISPKDYFYSKWQRTCQNFVRSRPAVLYGCPLGHRTVLNGNTPTIDGSAIYGWDNYRVKQLRCVLAQPSCTVARWVIELS
;
A
#
# COMPACT_ATOMS: atom_id res chain seq x y z
N MET A 1 -49.91 35.50 34.81
CA MET A 1 -51.19 36.02 34.30
C MET A 1 -51.66 35.14 33.15
N THR A 2 -52.74 34.38 33.41
CA THR A 2 -53.79 33.86 32.48
C THR A 2 -53.36 33.34 31.10
N SER A 3 -53.32 32.01 30.89
CA SER A 3 -54.37 31.16 30.27
C SER A 3 -54.68 31.53 28.80
N ILE A 4 -54.71 30.58 27.86
CA ILE A 4 -55.88 29.71 27.58
C ILE A 4 -55.46 28.55 26.66
N SER A 5 -56.08 27.40 26.89
CA SER A 5 -56.06 26.22 26.01
C SER A 5 -57.46 25.98 25.42
N ILE A 6 -57.44 25.20 24.32
CA ILE A 6 -58.48 24.33 23.71
C ILE A 6 -59.48 24.92 22.70
N LYS A 7 -59.40 24.41 21.45
CA LYS A 7 -60.39 23.59 20.66
C LYS A 7 -60.27 23.94 19.17
N SER A 8 -59.65 23.10 18.32
CA SER A 8 -60.22 21.92 17.62
C SER A 8 -61.51 22.20 16.85
N THR A 9 -61.42 22.22 15.50
CA THR A 9 -62.28 21.43 14.58
C THR A 9 -61.79 21.50 13.13
N ALA A 10 -61.99 20.37 12.42
CA ALA A 10 -62.23 20.24 10.97
C ALA A 10 -61.08 20.48 9.96
N ASN A 11 -60.45 19.39 9.49
CA ASN A 11 -60.78 18.80 8.17
C ASN A 11 -59.77 17.70 7.77
N ARG A 12 -60.07 16.45 8.17
CA ARG A 12 -59.49 15.24 7.57
C ARG A 12 -60.20 14.96 6.23
N ALA A 13 -59.87 15.70 5.19
CA ALA A 13 -60.31 15.39 3.82
C ALA A 13 -59.37 15.91 2.72
N LEU A 14 -58.20 16.46 3.06
CA LEU A 14 -57.28 17.07 2.09
C LEU A 14 -55.91 16.37 1.97
N LEU A 15 -55.75 15.15 2.50
CA LEU A 15 -54.44 14.47 2.50
C LEU A 15 -54.40 13.11 1.79
N VAL A 16 -55.45 12.71 1.08
CA VAL A 16 -55.48 11.39 0.40
C VAL A 16 -55.65 11.48 -1.13
N PHE A 17 -55.86 12.68 -1.69
CA PHE A 17 -56.04 12.87 -3.15
C PHE A 17 -54.82 13.45 -3.88
N LEU A 18 -53.65 13.49 -3.26
CA LEU A 18 -52.39 13.93 -3.89
C LEU A 18 -51.33 12.82 -3.97
N LEU A 19 -51.74 11.54 -3.82
CA LEU A 19 -50.83 10.40 -3.83
C LEU A 19 -51.05 9.37 -4.93
N LEU A 20 -51.98 9.57 -5.87
CA LEU A 20 -52.15 8.63 -6.97
C LEU A 20 -52.44 9.32 -8.30
N SER A 21 -51.50 9.12 -9.22
CA SER A 21 -51.52 9.27 -10.67
C SER A 21 -50.81 10.49 -11.28
N LEU A 22 -49.92 10.16 -12.23
CA LEU A 22 -49.13 11.01 -13.13
C LEU A 22 -47.74 11.45 -12.62
N ASN A 23 -46.84 10.47 -12.48
CA ASN A 23 -45.91 10.32 -13.59
C ASN A 23 -45.48 8.87 -13.69
N GLN A 24 -45.90 8.21 -14.77
CA GLN A 24 -45.19 7.05 -15.28
C GLN A 24 -43.74 7.49 -15.43
N GLY A 25 -42.85 6.91 -14.61
CA GLY A 25 -41.43 7.07 -14.77
C GLY A 25 -41.07 6.51 -16.13
N THR A 26 -41.07 7.38 -17.14
CA THR A 26 -40.27 7.22 -18.34
C THR A 26 -38.92 6.72 -17.89
N HIS A 27 -38.37 5.71 -18.56
CA HIS A 27 -36.97 5.32 -18.43
C HIS A 27 -36.12 6.59 -18.52
N GLU A 28 -35.80 7.20 -17.38
CA GLU A 28 -34.75 8.20 -17.30
C GLU A 28 -33.52 7.41 -17.72
N ASN A 29 -32.97 7.80 -18.88
CA ASN A 29 -31.65 7.38 -19.29
C ASN A 29 -30.71 7.69 -18.13
N TYR A 30 -30.47 6.67 -17.29
CA TYR A 30 -29.59 6.78 -16.13
C TYR A 30 -28.18 6.94 -16.70
N THR A 31 -27.82 8.18 -17.01
CA THR A 31 -26.47 8.50 -17.41
C THR A 31 -25.61 8.27 -16.17
N PRO A 32 -24.73 7.25 -16.19
CA PRO A 32 -23.96 6.92 -15.00
C PRO A 32 -23.13 8.14 -14.59
N ARG A 33 -23.26 8.57 -13.34
CA ARG A 33 -22.55 9.72 -12.80
C ARG A 33 -21.04 9.58 -13.04
N CYS A 34 -20.45 10.57 -13.70
CA CYS A 34 -19.00 10.63 -13.89
C CYS A 34 -18.30 10.89 -12.56
N LEU A 35 -17.41 9.99 -12.15
CA LEU A 35 -16.50 10.20 -11.02
C LEU A 35 -15.28 11.01 -11.43
N LEU A 36 -14.86 10.92 -12.70
CA LEU A 36 -13.82 11.74 -13.28
C LEU A 36 -14.18 12.07 -14.72
N GLN A 37 -14.17 13.36 -15.05
CA GLN A 37 -14.40 13.86 -16.39
C GLN A 37 -13.09 14.44 -16.94
N LEU A 38 -12.74 14.07 -18.16
CA LEU A 38 -11.60 14.63 -18.89
C LEU A 38 -12.15 15.43 -20.10
N PRO A 39 -12.45 16.73 -19.92
CA PRO A 39 -13.24 17.50 -20.88
C PRO A 39 -12.61 17.53 -22.28
N LYS A 40 -11.29 17.68 -22.36
CA LYS A 40 -10.54 17.73 -23.62
C LYS A 40 -10.54 16.40 -24.41
N LYS A 41 -10.92 15.28 -23.78
CA LYS A 41 -10.98 13.95 -24.41
C LYS A 41 -12.38 13.36 -24.46
N GLY A 42 -13.39 14.03 -23.91
CA GLY A 42 -14.74 13.47 -23.78
C GLY A 42 -14.82 12.19 -22.95
N ILE A 43 -13.81 11.89 -22.11
CA ILE A 43 -13.76 10.67 -21.31
C ILE A 43 -14.51 10.92 -19.99
N CYS A 44 -15.44 10.03 -19.66
CA CYS A 44 -16.11 9.94 -18.38
C CYS A 44 -15.79 8.59 -17.74
N ILE A 45 -15.07 8.61 -16.62
CA ILE A 45 -14.85 7.43 -15.79
C ILE A 45 -15.96 7.38 -14.74
N THR A 46 -16.69 6.28 -14.72
CA THR A 46 -17.83 6.02 -13.82
C THR A 46 -17.43 5.03 -12.74
N ALA A 47 -18.26 4.89 -11.70
CA ALA A 47 -18.06 3.83 -10.70
C ALA A 47 -18.02 2.43 -11.32
N GLY A 48 -18.86 2.17 -12.33
CA GLY A 48 -18.88 0.89 -13.04
C GLY A 48 -17.56 0.57 -13.75
N HIS A 49 -16.93 1.56 -14.38
CA HIS A 49 -15.61 1.38 -15.01
C HIS A 49 -14.52 1.02 -13.99
N VAL A 50 -14.53 1.65 -12.82
CA VAL A 50 -13.60 1.34 -11.73
C VAL A 50 -13.85 -0.06 -11.18
N ASN A 51 -15.12 -0.41 -10.94
CA ASN A 51 -15.50 -1.73 -10.43
C ASN A 51 -15.09 -2.86 -11.37
N GLU A 52 -15.27 -2.68 -12.67
CA GLU A 52 -14.88 -3.70 -13.64
C GLU A 52 -13.35 -3.89 -13.70
N ALA A 53 -12.59 -2.79 -13.68
CA ALA A 53 -11.13 -2.87 -13.61
C ALA A 53 -10.67 -3.55 -12.30
N LEU A 54 -11.36 -3.28 -11.19
CA LEU A 54 -11.11 -3.90 -9.90
C LEU A 54 -11.37 -5.41 -9.94
N ASP A 55 -12.50 -5.85 -10.50
CA ASP A 55 -12.85 -7.27 -10.60
C ASP A 55 -11.83 -8.04 -11.45
N LEU A 56 -11.32 -7.43 -12.52
CA LEU A 56 -10.25 -8.01 -13.34
C LEU A 56 -8.92 -8.10 -12.58
N ALA A 57 -8.56 -7.07 -11.81
CA ALA A 57 -7.38 -7.10 -10.95
C ALA A 57 -7.51 -8.22 -9.91
N MET A 58 -8.63 -8.29 -9.19
CA MET A 58 -8.88 -9.31 -8.16
C MET A 58 -8.83 -10.74 -8.70
N LYS A 59 -9.24 -10.99 -9.96
CA LYS A 59 -9.08 -12.32 -10.59
C LYS A 59 -7.62 -12.72 -10.81
N SER A 60 -6.74 -11.75 -11.01
CA SER A 60 -5.30 -11.97 -11.25
C SER A 60 -4.52 -12.19 -9.95
N HIS A 61 -5.14 -11.88 -8.81
CA HIS A 61 -4.57 -11.98 -7.48
C HIS A 61 -5.29 -13.10 -6.71
N SER A 62 -4.59 -14.20 -6.40
CA SER A 62 -5.18 -15.28 -5.59
C SER A 62 -5.64 -14.72 -4.23
N ALA A 63 -6.84 -15.07 -3.76
CA ALA A 63 -7.36 -14.66 -2.46
C ALA A 63 -6.57 -15.31 -1.31
N PRO A 64 -5.73 -14.58 -0.57
CA PRO A 64 -4.80 -15.23 0.36
C PRO A 64 -5.45 -15.40 1.73
N ASN A 65 -5.06 -16.47 2.41
CA ASN A 65 -5.47 -16.70 3.79
C ASN A 65 -4.64 -15.80 4.73
N TYR A 66 -5.00 -14.52 4.81
CA TYR A 66 -4.33 -13.50 5.62
C TYR A 66 -4.75 -13.49 7.09
N LYS A 67 -5.38 -14.55 7.60
CA LYS A 67 -6.06 -14.55 8.91
C LYS A 67 -5.22 -14.03 10.07
N ASN A 68 -3.89 -14.00 9.95
CA ASN A 68 -2.99 -13.53 10.99
C ASN A 68 -1.96 -12.46 10.57
N ASN A 69 -1.92 -11.95 9.34
CA ASN A 69 -0.92 -10.94 8.97
C ASN A 69 -1.57 -9.72 8.29
N TYR A 70 -1.77 -8.67 9.08
CA TYR A 70 -2.43 -7.45 8.62
C TYR A 70 -1.61 -6.69 7.57
N VAL A 71 -0.27 -6.65 7.71
CA VAL A 71 0.60 -5.96 6.75
C VAL A 71 0.59 -6.64 5.39
N GLU A 72 0.57 -7.97 5.38
CA GLU A 72 0.42 -8.75 4.15
C GLU A 72 -0.92 -8.50 3.46
N LEU A 73 -2.02 -8.40 4.24
CA LEU A 73 -3.34 -8.02 3.71
C LEU A 73 -3.31 -6.62 3.08
N VAL A 74 -2.74 -5.62 3.76
CA VAL A 74 -2.66 -4.25 3.23
C VAL A 74 -1.81 -4.21 1.97
N GLY A 75 -0.67 -4.91 1.96
CA GLY A 75 0.18 -5.03 0.77
C GLY A 75 -0.55 -5.63 -0.43
N HIS A 76 -1.37 -6.66 -0.21
CA HIS A 76 -2.18 -7.26 -1.27
C HIS A 76 -3.24 -6.32 -1.83
N VAL A 77 -3.92 -5.57 -0.97
CA VAL A 77 -4.84 -4.54 -1.44
C VAL A 77 -4.08 -3.49 -2.25
N GLY A 78 -2.85 -3.14 -1.84
CA GLY A 78 -1.95 -2.30 -2.64
C GLY A 78 -1.66 -2.87 -4.02
N ASP A 79 -1.33 -4.16 -4.13
CA ASP A 79 -1.14 -4.88 -5.39
C ASP A 79 -2.39 -4.76 -6.29
N VAL A 80 -3.58 -5.07 -5.74
CA VAL A 80 -4.86 -5.03 -6.45
C VAL A 80 -5.21 -3.61 -6.94
N LEU A 81 -5.05 -2.58 -6.09
CA LEU A 81 -5.34 -1.19 -6.46
C LEU A 81 -4.38 -0.66 -7.53
N HIS A 82 -3.11 -1.08 -7.47
CA HIS A 82 -2.14 -0.72 -8.49
C HIS A 82 -2.49 -1.34 -9.85
N ASP A 83 -2.85 -2.62 -9.88
CA ASP A 83 -3.26 -3.29 -11.11
C ASP A 83 -4.59 -2.74 -11.65
N THR A 84 -5.53 -2.41 -10.75
CA THR A 84 -6.78 -1.71 -11.11
C THR A 84 -6.48 -0.40 -11.83
N THR A 85 -5.48 0.36 -11.36
CA THR A 85 -5.03 1.61 -11.99
C THR A 85 -4.53 1.36 -13.41
N LEU A 86 -3.66 0.35 -13.60
CA LEU A 86 -3.10 0.02 -14.92
C LEU A 86 -4.17 -0.47 -15.89
N LEU A 87 -5.08 -1.33 -15.43
CA LEU A 87 -6.19 -1.87 -16.22
C LEU A 87 -7.17 -0.77 -16.64
N LEU A 88 -7.55 0.12 -15.72
CA LEU A 88 -8.44 1.24 -16.00
C LEU A 88 -7.82 2.19 -17.05
N ALA A 89 -6.54 2.52 -16.91
CA ALA A 89 -5.83 3.37 -17.87
C ALA A 89 -5.79 2.73 -19.26
N LYS A 90 -5.45 1.44 -19.32
CA LYS A 90 -5.39 0.67 -20.57
C LYS A 90 -6.75 0.59 -21.25
N LYS A 91 -7.81 0.24 -20.49
CA LYS A 91 -9.15 0.01 -21.03
C LYS A 91 -9.78 1.27 -21.62
N HIS A 92 -9.56 2.42 -20.99
CA HIS A 92 -10.11 3.71 -21.44
C HIS A 92 -9.13 4.54 -22.28
N TYR A 93 -8.03 3.94 -22.74
CA TYR A 93 -7.02 4.60 -23.58
C TYR A 93 -6.50 5.92 -22.97
N VAL A 94 -6.39 5.96 -21.64
CA VAL A 94 -5.85 7.11 -20.89
C VAL A 94 -4.33 6.96 -20.87
N PRO A 95 -3.56 7.92 -21.42
CA PRO A 95 -2.10 7.88 -21.33
C PRO A 95 -1.65 7.77 -19.87
N THR A 96 -0.70 6.89 -19.59
CA THR A 96 -0.27 6.56 -18.21
C THR A 96 0.18 7.78 -17.42
N LYS A 97 0.91 8.72 -18.03
CA LYS A 97 1.30 9.99 -17.40
C LYS A 97 0.09 10.87 -17.03
N LEU A 98 -0.95 10.87 -17.87
CA LEU A 98 -2.19 11.58 -17.57
C LEU A 98 -2.93 10.85 -16.45
N ALA A 99 -3.08 9.53 -16.53
CA ALA A 99 -3.69 8.70 -15.50
C ALA A 99 -3.03 8.92 -14.12
N ALA A 100 -1.71 9.00 -14.06
CA ALA A 100 -0.96 9.28 -12.83
C ALA A 100 -1.34 10.62 -12.17
N ALA A 101 -1.73 11.62 -12.96
CA ALA A 101 -2.13 12.93 -12.48
C ALA A 101 -3.61 12.99 -12.09
N VAL A 102 -4.50 12.28 -12.81
CA VAL A 102 -5.96 12.44 -12.69
C VAL A 102 -6.68 11.32 -11.96
N PHE A 103 -6.16 10.08 -11.97
CA PHE A 103 -6.80 8.97 -11.26
C PHE A 103 -6.80 9.12 -9.73
N PRO A 104 -5.81 9.77 -9.09
CA PRO A 104 -5.90 10.07 -7.66
C PRO A 104 -7.08 10.96 -7.27
N MET A 105 -7.71 11.65 -8.23
CA MET A 105 -8.89 12.49 -8.02
C MET A 105 -10.21 11.72 -8.08
N ILE A 106 -10.19 10.45 -8.50
CA ILE A 106 -11.38 9.58 -8.50
C ILE A 106 -11.72 9.25 -7.05
N ASP A 107 -12.94 9.59 -6.62
CA ASP A 107 -13.45 9.16 -5.33
C ASP A 107 -13.79 7.66 -5.37
N THR A 108 -12.81 6.82 -5.02
CA THR A 108 -12.96 5.37 -5.00
C THR A 108 -13.90 4.90 -3.88
N MET A 109 -14.26 5.75 -2.90
CA MET A 109 -15.21 5.39 -1.85
C MET A 109 -16.66 5.31 -2.35
N GLN A 110 -16.93 5.80 -3.57
CA GLN A 110 -18.19 5.61 -4.30
C GLN A 110 -18.18 4.34 -5.18
N THR A 111 -17.21 3.45 -4.99
CA THR A 111 -16.99 2.24 -5.80
C THR A 111 -16.79 1.01 -4.91
N ASN A 112 -16.68 -0.18 -5.50
CA ASN A 112 -16.42 -1.44 -4.81
C ASN A 112 -15.03 -1.47 -4.14
N VAL A 113 -14.12 -0.56 -4.49
CA VAL A 113 -12.84 -0.38 -3.79
C VAL A 113 -13.06 -0.17 -2.28
N ARG A 114 -14.17 0.49 -1.88
CA ARG A 114 -14.52 0.68 -0.47
C ARG A 114 -14.59 -0.63 0.33
N HIS A 115 -15.01 -1.73 -0.30
CA HIS A 115 -15.18 -3.02 0.37
C HIS A 115 -13.85 -3.75 0.62
N ILE A 116 -12.83 -3.51 -0.22
CA ILE A 116 -11.50 -4.09 -0.05
C ILE A 116 -10.53 -3.14 0.67
N CYS A 117 -10.86 -1.85 0.74
CA CYS A 117 -10.06 -0.84 1.42
C CYS A 117 -9.92 -1.21 2.91
N PRO A 118 -8.70 -1.42 3.44
CA PRO A 118 -8.55 -1.86 4.82
C PRO A 118 -9.09 -0.77 5.75
N LYS A 119 -9.81 -1.19 6.82
CA LYS A 119 -10.57 -0.27 7.68
C LYS A 119 -9.81 1.01 8.04
N PRO A 120 -8.54 0.99 8.48
CA PRO A 120 -7.83 2.22 8.83
C PRO A 120 -7.66 3.24 7.70
N PHE A 121 -7.73 2.82 6.44
CA PHE A 121 -7.60 3.69 5.28
C PHE A 121 -8.94 4.24 4.79
N VAL A 122 -10.08 3.74 5.30
CA VAL A 122 -11.40 4.26 4.94
C VAL A 122 -11.66 5.60 5.66
N PRO A 123 -12.10 6.66 4.96
CA PRO A 123 -12.43 7.92 5.61
C PRO A 123 -13.53 7.78 6.67
N GLY A 124 -13.31 8.35 7.85
CA GLY A 124 -14.26 8.33 8.97
C GLY A 124 -14.43 6.98 9.70
N SER A 125 -13.67 5.94 9.36
CA SER A 125 -13.77 4.62 10.00
C SER A 125 -12.90 4.47 11.27
N ASN A 126 -11.95 5.38 11.47
CA ASN A 126 -10.99 5.31 12.56
C ASN A 126 -11.56 5.98 13.82
N TYR A 127 -11.74 5.18 14.86
CA TYR A 127 -12.02 5.67 16.20
C TYR A 127 -10.79 5.44 17.06
N CYS A 128 -10.15 6.54 17.48
CA CYS A 128 -9.02 6.49 18.39
C CYS A 128 -9.50 6.67 19.82
N TYR A 129 -9.04 5.79 20.69
CA TYR A 129 -9.33 5.83 22.12
C TYR A 129 -8.07 6.24 22.88
N TYR A 130 -8.24 7.00 23.95
CA TYR A 130 -7.15 7.31 24.86
C TYR A 130 -6.68 6.02 25.55
N SER A 131 -5.37 5.80 25.52
CA SER A 131 -4.69 4.70 26.18
C SER A 131 -3.40 5.23 26.77
N LYS A 132 -2.97 4.65 27.90
CA LYS A 132 -1.67 4.98 28.52
C LYS A 132 -0.49 4.56 27.65
N TYR A 133 -0.63 3.46 26.90
CA TYR A 133 0.46 2.86 26.12
C TYR A 133 0.21 2.96 24.62
N ARG A 134 1.32 3.00 23.86
CA ARG A 134 1.30 2.95 22.40
C ARG A 134 0.65 1.66 21.93
N ARG A 135 -0.09 1.72 20.83
CA ARG A 135 -0.52 0.52 20.12
C ARG A 135 0.69 -0.06 19.39
N TYR A 136 0.81 -1.39 19.41
CA TYR A 136 1.88 -2.10 18.70
C TYR A 136 1.88 -1.81 17.19
N ASP A 137 0.71 -1.58 16.60
CA ASP A 137 0.55 -1.33 15.16
C ASP A 137 0.77 0.15 14.77
N GLY A 138 1.10 1.03 15.72
CA GLY A 138 1.41 2.44 15.49
C GLY A 138 0.21 3.33 15.08
N TYR A 139 -0.97 2.75 14.86
CA TYR A 139 -2.19 3.52 14.57
C TYR A 139 -2.62 4.36 15.76
N CYS A 140 -3.36 5.44 15.50
CA CYS A 140 -3.90 6.36 16.52
C CYS A 140 -2.86 7.10 17.37
N MET A 141 -1.57 7.07 17.02
CA MET A 141 -0.58 7.96 17.64
C MET A 141 -0.87 9.44 17.39
N ASN A 142 -1.53 9.76 16.26
CA ASN A 142 -2.11 11.07 16.02
C ASN A 142 -3.64 10.90 15.90
N PRO A 143 -4.45 11.40 16.85
CA PRO A 143 -5.91 11.27 16.82
C PRO A 143 -6.59 11.94 15.61
N HIS A 144 -6.00 13.03 15.09
CA HIS A 144 -6.52 13.72 13.91
C HIS A 144 -6.15 13.00 12.61
N HIS A 145 -5.03 12.27 12.62
CA HIS A 145 -4.56 11.49 11.48
C HIS A 145 -4.15 10.07 11.90
N PRO A 146 -5.13 9.19 12.15
CA PRO A 146 -4.90 7.89 12.80
C PRO A 146 -3.93 6.95 12.07
N THR A 147 -3.70 7.15 10.77
CA THR A 147 -2.85 6.30 9.93
C THR A 147 -1.41 6.77 9.81
N TRP A 148 -1.03 7.97 10.25
CA TRP A 148 0.31 8.52 9.94
C TRP A 148 1.50 7.71 10.46
N ASN A 149 1.31 6.93 11.52
CA ASN A 149 2.35 6.09 12.11
C ASN A 149 1.99 4.59 12.06
N GLY A 150 0.95 4.22 11.30
CA GLY A 150 0.51 2.84 11.23
C GLY A 150 1.51 1.95 10.49
N ALA A 151 1.72 0.73 10.98
CA ALA A 151 2.39 -0.30 10.20
C ALA A 151 1.56 -0.67 8.96
N GLY A 152 2.23 -1.02 7.87
CA GLY A 152 1.58 -1.26 6.58
C GLY A 152 1.13 0.02 5.87
N THR A 153 1.62 1.20 6.26
CA THR A 153 1.29 2.46 5.58
C THR A 153 2.32 2.79 4.50
N ALA A 154 1.98 3.72 3.62
CA ALA A 154 2.87 4.17 2.56
C ALA A 154 4.08 4.93 3.10
N MET A 155 5.27 4.63 2.57
CA MET A 155 6.43 5.50 2.76
C MET A 155 6.15 6.89 2.22
N LYS A 156 6.40 7.92 3.04
CA LYS A 156 6.14 9.32 2.66
C LYS A 156 7.05 9.73 1.50
N ARG A 157 6.44 10.38 0.50
CA ARG A 157 7.16 10.97 -0.64
C ARG A 157 7.41 12.45 -0.36
N PHE A 158 8.68 12.87 -0.34
CA PHE A 158 9.04 14.29 -0.29
C PHE A 158 9.03 14.96 -1.67
N VAL A 159 9.19 14.15 -2.72
CA VAL A 159 9.12 14.58 -4.12
C VAL A 159 8.22 13.63 -4.90
N VAL A 160 7.63 14.13 -5.98
CA VAL A 160 6.80 13.33 -6.89
C VAL A 160 7.62 12.16 -7.44
N PRO A 161 7.10 10.92 -7.45
CA PRO A 161 7.85 9.78 -7.96
C PRO A 161 8.08 9.90 -9.47
N HIS A 162 9.27 9.48 -9.91
CA HIS A 162 9.71 9.63 -11.28
C HIS A 162 9.81 8.29 -12.01
N PHE A 163 8.65 7.75 -12.39
CA PHE A 163 8.51 6.59 -13.27
C PHE A 163 8.51 7.03 -14.74
N ALA A 164 9.04 6.19 -15.64
CA ALA A 164 9.11 6.55 -17.07
C ALA A 164 7.73 6.78 -17.70
N ASP A 165 6.73 6.03 -17.24
CA ASP A 165 5.33 6.11 -17.65
C ASP A 165 4.46 6.92 -16.66
N GLY A 166 5.05 7.44 -15.58
CA GLY A 166 4.34 8.12 -14.50
C GLY A 166 3.60 7.21 -13.50
N LEU A 167 3.43 5.92 -13.79
CA LEU A 167 2.68 5.00 -12.92
C LEU A 167 3.58 3.98 -12.22
N SER A 168 4.39 3.24 -12.96
CA SER A 168 5.21 2.17 -12.37
C SER A 168 6.43 1.75 -13.18
N ALA A 169 6.54 2.10 -14.46
CA ALA A 169 7.66 1.67 -15.29
C ALA A 169 9.00 2.19 -14.72
N PRO A 170 10.05 1.35 -14.70
CA PRO A 170 11.39 1.78 -14.29
C PRO A 170 11.81 3.07 -14.99
N ARG A 171 12.51 3.93 -14.26
CA ARG A 171 12.96 5.23 -14.78
C ARG A 171 13.89 5.04 -15.98
N VAL A 172 13.73 5.91 -16.99
CA VAL A 172 14.67 6.07 -18.11
C VAL A 172 15.51 7.34 -17.95
N SER A 173 16.61 7.43 -18.70
CA SER A 173 17.43 8.64 -18.77
C SER A 173 16.65 9.82 -19.34
N TYR A 174 17.15 11.04 -19.12
CA TYR A 174 16.54 12.26 -19.68
C TYR A 174 16.49 12.26 -21.22
N ARG A 175 17.32 11.43 -21.88
CA ARG A 175 17.34 11.23 -23.34
C ARG A 175 16.38 10.11 -23.80
N GLY A 176 15.57 9.54 -22.91
CA GLY A 176 14.66 8.44 -23.21
C GLY A 176 15.31 7.06 -23.36
N LYS A 177 16.62 6.94 -23.10
CA LYS A 177 17.36 5.66 -23.14
C LYS A 177 17.36 4.95 -21.78
N GLU A 178 17.53 3.64 -21.78
CA GLU A 178 17.71 2.84 -20.57
C GLU A 178 18.86 3.37 -19.69
N LEU A 179 18.71 3.23 -18.37
CA LEU A 179 19.77 3.55 -17.43
C LEU A 179 20.81 2.43 -17.39
N PRO A 180 22.08 2.72 -17.05
CA PRO A 180 23.09 1.68 -16.86
C PRO A 180 22.63 0.62 -15.86
N SER A 181 22.96 -0.65 -16.13
CA SER A 181 22.66 -1.74 -15.20
C SER A 181 23.20 -1.42 -13.80
N PRO A 182 22.43 -1.62 -12.71
CA PRO A 182 22.91 -1.44 -11.35
C PRO A 182 24.19 -2.25 -11.07
N ARG A 183 24.32 -3.43 -11.68
CA ARG A 183 25.53 -4.25 -11.55
C ARG A 183 26.74 -3.61 -12.23
N LEU A 184 26.56 -2.99 -13.40
CA LEU A 184 27.63 -2.25 -14.06
C LEU A 184 28.09 -1.05 -13.20
N VAL A 185 27.13 -0.31 -12.63
CA VAL A 185 27.44 0.81 -11.72
C VAL A 185 28.17 0.31 -10.47
N SER A 186 27.75 -0.82 -9.89
CA SER A 186 28.45 -1.46 -8.76
C SER A 186 29.90 -1.82 -9.13
N ASN A 187 30.14 -2.40 -10.30
CA ASN A 187 31.49 -2.78 -10.74
C ASN A 187 32.40 -1.59 -10.98
N VAL A 188 31.88 -0.49 -11.55
CA VAL A 188 32.69 0.66 -11.95
C VAL A 188 32.87 1.66 -10.81
N VAL A 189 31.82 1.92 -10.03
CA VAL A 189 31.80 2.99 -9.00
C VAL A 189 32.08 2.45 -7.60
N HIS A 190 31.50 1.30 -7.25
CA HIS A 190 31.59 0.71 -5.91
C HIS A 190 32.59 -0.45 -5.86
N HIS A 191 33.61 -0.44 -6.72
CA HIS A 191 34.64 -1.45 -6.70
C HIS A 191 35.35 -1.40 -5.34
N GLY A 192 35.37 -2.52 -4.63
CA GLY A 192 35.98 -2.60 -3.31
C GLY A 192 37.49 -2.36 -3.41
N TYR A 193 37.99 -1.38 -2.66
CA TYR A 193 39.41 -1.22 -2.37
C TYR A 193 39.65 -1.64 -0.92
N ALA A 194 40.85 -2.10 -0.58
CA ALA A 194 41.22 -2.32 0.81
C ALA A 194 41.23 -0.97 1.53
N VAL A 195 40.17 -0.69 2.30
CA VAL A 195 40.09 0.49 3.16
C VAL A 195 40.65 0.14 4.53
N ARG A 196 41.41 1.05 5.13
CA ARG A 196 41.87 0.89 6.52
C ARG A 196 40.65 0.90 7.46
N HIS A 197 40.72 0.12 8.53
CA HIS A 197 39.70 0.17 9.58
C HIS A 197 39.60 1.59 10.16
N GLU A 198 38.36 2.05 10.35
CA GLU A 198 38.08 3.33 11.01
C GLU A 198 38.50 3.23 12.48
N ARG A 199 39.22 4.23 13.00
CA ARG A 199 39.80 4.20 14.35
C ARG A 199 38.91 4.85 15.40
N TYR A 200 37.92 5.64 14.97
CA TYR A 200 37.06 6.42 15.87
C TYR A 200 35.66 5.83 16.08
N VAL A 201 35.30 4.74 15.39
CA VAL A 201 34.04 4.02 15.60
C VAL A 201 34.32 2.52 15.73
N ASN A 202 33.57 1.87 16.61
CA ASN A 202 33.59 0.42 16.73
C ASN A 202 32.41 -0.19 15.95
N THR A 203 32.37 -1.51 15.87
CA THR A 203 31.35 -2.25 15.13
C THR A 203 29.92 -2.05 15.66
N VAL A 204 29.73 -1.61 16.92
CA VAL A 204 28.39 -1.31 17.46
C VAL A 204 27.73 -0.18 16.66
N TYR A 205 28.50 0.74 16.09
CA TYR A 205 27.99 1.81 15.24
C TYR A 205 27.16 1.29 14.06
N ASP A 206 27.71 0.33 13.31
CA ASP A 206 27.04 -0.26 12.15
C ASP A 206 25.78 -1.05 12.54
N HIS A 207 25.87 -1.82 13.63
CA HIS A 207 24.76 -2.63 14.13
C HIS A 207 23.64 -1.75 14.71
N TRP A 208 23.98 -0.64 15.36
CA TRP A 208 23.00 0.33 15.85
C TRP A 208 22.28 1.01 14.69
N GLY A 209 23.02 1.39 13.63
CA GLY A 209 22.42 1.90 12.39
C GLY A 209 21.45 0.91 11.76
N GLN A 210 21.81 -0.38 11.69
CA GLN A 210 20.92 -1.42 11.18
C GLN A 210 19.70 -1.64 12.07
N MET A 211 19.88 -1.64 13.40
CA MET A 211 18.77 -1.75 14.36
C MET A 211 17.76 -0.61 14.17
N LEU A 212 18.23 0.64 14.11
CA LEU A 212 17.38 1.80 13.86
C LEU A 212 16.67 1.74 12.50
N ASN A 213 17.36 1.27 11.46
CA ASN A 213 16.74 1.08 10.15
C ASN A 213 15.59 0.05 10.21
N HIS A 214 15.79 -1.06 10.90
CA HIS A 214 14.76 -2.09 11.10
C HIS A 214 13.64 -1.65 12.03
N GLU A 215 13.89 -0.72 12.96
CA GLU A 215 12.87 -0.13 13.82
C GLU A 215 11.93 0.80 13.04
N LEU A 216 12.45 1.53 12.04
CA LEU A 216 11.67 2.51 11.28
C LEU A 216 11.03 1.95 10.01
N THR A 217 11.67 0.96 9.39
CA THR A 217 11.30 0.53 8.03
C THR A 217 11.41 -0.98 7.81
N GLU A 218 10.41 -1.52 7.11
CA GLU A 218 10.47 -2.84 6.48
C GLU A 218 9.91 -2.72 5.06
N THR A 219 10.70 -3.03 4.03
CA THR A 219 10.20 -3.01 2.65
C THR A 219 9.77 -4.40 2.23
N ASN A 220 8.46 -4.62 2.09
CA ASN A 220 7.93 -5.93 1.72
C ASN A 220 8.01 -6.17 0.20
N THR A 221 8.30 -7.41 -0.18
CA THR A 221 8.19 -7.89 -1.57
C THR A 221 7.04 -8.89 -1.68
N PRO A 222 6.33 -8.94 -2.81
CA PRO A 222 5.21 -9.85 -3.00
C PRO A 222 5.68 -11.31 -2.98
N LYS A 223 4.83 -12.16 -2.38
CA LYS A 223 5.01 -13.62 -2.33
C LYS A 223 3.83 -14.28 -3.02
N TYR A 224 4.10 -15.32 -3.80
CA TYR A 224 3.09 -16.09 -4.54
C TYR A 224 3.14 -17.53 -4.06
N ALA A 225 2.00 -18.06 -3.61
CA ALA A 225 1.92 -19.37 -2.96
C ALA A 225 2.96 -19.54 -1.81
N GLY A 226 3.17 -18.48 -1.02
CA GLY A 226 4.11 -18.46 0.11
C GLY A 226 5.60 -18.39 -0.27
N ARG A 227 5.93 -18.33 -1.57
CA ARG A 227 7.33 -18.29 -2.06
C ARG A 227 7.66 -16.93 -2.68
N SER A 228 8.91 -16.53 -2.57
CA SER A 228 9.45 -15.36 -3.26
C SER A 228 9.48 -15.59 -4.77
N VAL A 229 9.29 -14.53 -5.55
CA VAL A 229 9.34 -14.60 -7.01
C VAL A 229 10.77 -14.81 -7.51
N GLU A 230 10.96 -15.76 -8.41
CA GLU A 230 12.23 -16.03 -9.10
C GLU A 230 12.29 -15.32 -10.47
N CYS A 231 12.54 -14.02 -10.45
CA CYS A 231 12.62 -13.14 -11.62
C CYS A 231 13.70 -13.50 -12.64
N CYS A 232 14.78 -14.18 -12.24
CA CYS A 232 15.76 -14.67 -13.22
C CYS A 232 15.18 -15.79 -14.11
N LYS A 233 14.19 -16.53 -13.61
CA LYS A 233 13.48 -17.58 -14.38
C LYS A 233 12.18 -17.09 -14.98
N ARG A 234 11.48 -16.16 -14.31
CA ARG A 234 10.14 -15.65 -14.68
C ARG A 234 10.19 -14.15 -14.95
N LYS A 235 10.86 -13.77 -16.03
CA LYS A 235 11.10 -12.36 -16.39
C LYS A 235 9.81 -11.59 -16.72
N GLU A 236 8.81 -12.28 -17.28
CA GLU A 236 7.51 -11.72 -17.69
C GLU A 236 6.60 -11.35 -16.50
N HIS A 237 6.97 -11.74 -15.27
CA HIS A 237 6.15 -11.46 -14.10
C HIS A 237 6.16 -9.95 -13.79
N HIS A 238 4.99 -9.34 -13.56
CA HIS A 238 4.84 -7.87 -13.43
C HIS A 238 5.66 -7.24 -12.29
N ASP A 239 5.89 -7.98 -11.20
CA ASP A 239 6.76 -7.56 -10.09
C ASP A 239 8.25 -7.85 -10.29
N CYS A 240 8.67 -8.36 -11.45
CA CYS A 240 10.07 -8.65 -11.71
C CYS A 240 10.83 -7.48 -12.32
N LEU A 241 12.04 -7.26 -11.80
CA LEU A 241 13.00 -6.31 -12.37
C LEU A 241 14.41 -6.90 -12.24
N PRO A 242 14.70 -8.03 -12.91
CA PRO A 242 15.96 -8.76 -12.75
C PRO A 242 17.16 -7.91 -13.16
N ILE A 243 18.26 -8.06 -12.43
CA ILE A 243 19.52 -7.35 -12.74
C ILE A 243 20.38 -8.26 -13.61
N TYR A 244 20.51 -7.92 -14.88
CA TYR A 244 21.35 -8.67 -15.81
C TYR A 244 22.83 -8.44 -15.54
N ILE A 245 23.58 -9.54 -15.51
CA ILE A 245 25.03 -9.56 -15.30
C ILE A 245 25.70 -9.69 -16.67
N SER A 246 26.66 -8.81 -16.94
CA SER A 246 27.45 -8.87 -18.17
C SER A 246 28.35 -10.11 -18.17
N PRO A 247 28.57 -10.76 -19.33
CA PRO A 247 29.62 -11.77 -19.47
C PRO A 247 31.03 -11.25 -19.10
N LYS A 248 31.24 -9.93 -19.15
CA LYS A 248 32.49 -9.25 -18.76
C LYS A 248 32.53 -8.85 -17.29
N ASP A 249 31.57 -9.28 -16.47
CA ASP A 249 31.56 -9.01 -15.02
C ASP A 249 32.79 -9.61 -14.35
N TYR A 250 33.55 -8.85 -13.56
CA TYR A 250 34.83 -9.32 -13.01
C TYR A 250 34.70 -10.49 -12.01
N PHE A 251 33.52 -10.66 -11.40
CA PHE A 251 33.28 -11.59 -10.31
C PHE A 251 32.34 -12.71 -10.73
N TYR A 252 31.14 -12.37 -11.19
CA TYR A 252 30.08 -13.34 -11.47
C TYR A 252 30.28 -14.12 -12.78
N SER A 253 31.05 -13.59 -13.73
CA SER A 253 31.37 -14.31 -14.97
C SER A 253 32.14 -15.61 -14.70
N LYS A 254 32.98 -15.64 -13.65
CA LYS A 254 33.74 -16.80 -13.18
C LYS A 254 32.85 -17.98 -12.76
N TRP A 255 31.57 -17.70 -12.46
CA TRP A 255 30.58 -18.70 -12.05
C TRP A 255 29.40 -18.79 -13.01
N GLN A 256 29.54 -18.25 -14.23
CA GLN A 256 28.52 -18.29 -15.27
C GLN A 256 27.16 -17.72 -14.82
N ARG A 257 27.14 -16.81 -13.83
CA ARG A 257 25.90 -16.17 -13.37
C ARG A 257 25.57 -15.01 -14.31
N THR A 258 24.39 -15.05 -14.91
CA THR A 258 23.91 -14.05 -15.90
C THR A 258 22.82 -13.13 -15.35
N CYS A 259 22.32 -13.38 -14.14
CA CYS A 259 21.23 -12.63 -13.53
C CYS A 259 21.31 -12.63 -12.00
N GLN A 260 20.95 -11.49 -11.38
CA GLN A 260 20.62 -11.40 -9.95
C GLN A 260 19.11 -11.25 -9.79
N ASN A 261 18.54 -12.06 -8.91
CA ASN A 261 17.11 -12.06 -8.65
C ASN A 261 16.70 -10.77 -7.93
N PHE A 262 15.81 -9.99 -8.53
CA PHE A 262 15.31 -8.76 -7.92
C PHE A 262 13.80 -8.63 -8.18
N VAL A 263 13.06 -8.62 -7.08
CA VAL A 263 11.60 -8.50 -7.03
C VAL A 263 11.28 -7.08 -6.55
N ARG A 264 10.33 -6.43 -7.21
CA ARG A 264 9.90 -5.08 -6.86
C ARG A 264 9.17 -5.08 -5.52
N SER A 265 9.36 -4.02 -4.74
CA SER A 265 8.64 -3.81 -3.48
C SER A 265 7.14 -3.66 -3.70
N ARG A 266 6.31 -4.15 -2.77
CA ARG A 266 4.84 -4.06 -2.86
C ARG A 266 4.35 -2.61 -2.91
N PRO A 267 3.27 -2.32 -3.67
CA PRO A 267 2.56 -1.07 -3.56
C PRO A 267 1.91 -0.93 -2.17
N ALA A 268 1.85 0.29 -1.68
CA ALA A 268 1.11 0.64 -0.48
C ALA A 268 -0.32 1.06 -0.79
N VAL A 269 -1.17 0.96 0.22
CA VAL A 269 -2.49 1.61 0.23
C VAL A 269 -2.34 3.01 0.82
N LEU A 270 -3.01 3.99 0.19
CA LEU A 270 -3.11 5.36 0.70
C LEU A 270 -4.47 5.57 1.39
N TYR A 271 -4.56 6.55 2.28
CA TYR A 271 -5.83 6.94 2.91
C TYR A 271 -6.85 7.33 1.82
N GLY A 272 -8.07 6.80 1.93
CA GLY A 272 -9.09 6.89 0.89
C GLY A 272 -8.92 5.89 -0.26
N CYS A 273 -7.95 4.97 -0.19
CA CYS A 273 -7.66 3.98 -1.23
C CYS A 273 -7.73 4.52 -2.69
N PRO A 274 -7.09 5.65 -3.00
CA PRO A 274 -7.09 6.21 -4.35
C PRO A 274 -6.35 5.32 -5.34
N LEU A 275 -6.73 5.42 -6.61
CA LEU A 275 -5.97 4.86 -7.73
C LEU A 275 -4.80 5.78 -8.10
N GLY A 276 -3.70 5.23 -8.61
CA GLY A 276 -2.55 6.05 -8.99
C GLY A 276 -1.23 5.30 -9.18
N HIS A 277 -0.14 6.06 -9.08
CA HIS A 277 1.21 5.55 -9.23
C HIS A 277 1.63 4.64 -8.06
N ARG A 278 2.64 3.79 -8.29
CA ARG A 278 3.17 2.87 -7.28
C ARG A 278 3.89 3.63 -6.15
N THR A 279 3.48 3.39 -4.91
CA THR A 279 4.17 3.86 -3.70
C THR A 279 4.57 2.66 -2.85
N VAL A 280 5.68 2.74 -2.13
CA VAL A 280 6.23 1.59 -1.40
C VAL A 280 5.56 1.42 -0.04
N LEU A 281 5.17 0.20 0.28
CA LEU A 281 4.65 -0.19 1.59
C LEU A 281 5.78 -0.21 2.63
N ASN A 282 5.59 0.49 3.75
CA ASN A 282 6.36 0.25 4.95
C ASN A 282 5.66 -0.82 5.79
N GLY A 283 6.27 -1.99 5.92
CA GLY A 283 5.78 -3.08 6.72
C GLY A 283 5.85 -2.82 8.21
N ASN A 284 6.76 -1.96 8.69
CA ASN A 284 6.92 -1.66 10.11
C ASN A 284 6.27 -0.31 10.49
N THR A 285 6.22 0.03 11.79
CA THR A 285 5.84 1.36 12.26
C THR A 285 6.95 2.37 11.92
N PRO A 286 6.64 3.57 11.38
CA PRO A 286 7.64 4.58 11.06
C PRO A 286 8.02 5.42 12.30
N THR A 287 8.20 4.78 13.45
CA THR A 287 8.44 5.41 14.76
C THR A 287 9.47 4.63 15.56
N ILE A 288 10.26 5.33 16.38
CA ILE A 288 11.17 4.70 17.35
C ILE A 288 10.34 4.33 18.58
N ASP A 289 9.83 3.10 18.61
CA ASP A 289 8.89 2.58 19.60
C ASP A 289 9.22 1.14 20.06
N GLY A 290 10.36 0.60 19.64
CA GLY A 290 10.78 -0.77 19.89
C GLY A 290 10.07 -1.81 19.03
N SER A 291 9.43 -1.44 17.91
CA SER A 291 8.75 -2.38 17.00
C SER A 291 9.66 -3.50 16.48
N ALA A 292 10.97 -3.24 16.34
CA ALA A 292 11.97 -4.26 16.01
C ALA A 292 12.08 -5.37 17.07
N ILE A 293 11.69 -5.07 18.32
CA ILE A 293 11.70 -5.98 19.47
C ILE A 293 10.30 -6.54 19.74
N TYR A 294 9.28 -5.68 19.73
CA TYR A 294 7.91 -6.02 20.16
C TYR A 294 7.00 -6.50 19.02
N GLY A 295 7.38 -6.25 17.76
CA GLY A 295 6.55 -6.47 16.59
C GLY A 295 5.50 -5.37 16.39
N TRP A 296 4.91 -5.38 15.19
CA TRP A 296 3.98 -4.34 14.71
C TRP A 296 2.62 -4.87 14.26
N ASP A 297 2.39 -6.17 14.46
CA ASP A 297 1.10 -6.81 14.18
C ASP A 297 0.73 -7.76 15.33
N ASN A 298 -0.57 -8.01 15.48
CA ASN A 298 -1.10 -8.81 16.58
C ASN A 298 -0.53 -10.23 16.62
N TYR A 299 -0.22 -10.81 15.46
CA TYR A 299 0.30 -12.17 15.38
C TYR A 299 1.73 -12.24 15.88
N ARG A 300 2.61 -11.36 15.42
CA ARG A 300 3.98 -11.24 15.92
C ARG A 300 4.03 -10.93 17.42
N VAL A 301 3.25 -9.94 17.86
CA VAL A 301 3.18 -9.56 19.29
C VAL A 301 2.78 -10.75 20.16
N LYS A 302 1.79 -11.56 19.73
CA LYS A 302 1.36 -12.75 20.47
C LYS A 302 2.43 -13.85 20.49
N GLN A 303 3.21 -14.00 19.42
CA GLN A 303 4.30 -14.98 19.35
C GLN A 303 5.51 -14.59 20.18
N LEU A 304 5.81 -13.29 20.28
CA LEU A 304 6.95 -12.77 21.03
C LEU A 304 6.69 -12.67 22.54
N ARG A 305 5.42 -12.59 22.93
CA ARG A 305 5.03 -12.49 24.34
C ARG A 305 4.92 -13.87 24.96
N CYS A 306 5.64 -14.06 26.05
CA CYS A 306 5.39 -15.17 26.94
C CYS A 306 4.20 -14.85 27.85
N VAL A 307 3.10 -15.60 27.74
CA VAL A 307 1.94 -15.51 28.65
C VAL A 307 1.96 -16.73 29.55
N LEU A 308 2.01 -16.52 30.87
CA LEU A 308 2.21 -17.54 31.93
C LEU A 308 1.23 -18.74 31.90
N ALA A 309 0.19 -18.70 31.06
CA ALA A 309 -0.77 -19.79 30.87
C ALA A 309 -0.46 -20.74 29.69
N GLN A 310 0.66 -20.55 28.97
CA GLN A 310 1.05 -21.44 27.87
C GLN A 310 2.14 -22.44 28.29
N PRO A 311 1.98 -23.75 28.07
CA PRO A 311 2.97 -24.77 28.49
C PRO A 311 4.30 -24.69 27.72
N SER A 312 4.36 -23.99 26.58
CA SER A 312 5.58 -23.77 25.79
C SER A 312 6.38 -22.53 26.19
N CYS A 313 5.96 -21.84 27.26
CA CYS A 313 6.60 -20.63 27.75
C CYS A 313 7.82 -20.96 28.61
N THR A 314 8.88 -21.47 28.01
CA THR A 314 10.20 -21.38 28.64
C THR A 314 10.62 -19.93 28.57
N VAL A 315 10.62 -19.25 29.72
CA VAL A 315 11.36 -17.99 29.88
C VAL A 315 12.78 -18.29 29.41
N ALA A 316 13.18 -17.75 28.26
CA ALA A 316 14.58 -17.75 27.86
C ALA A 316 15.31 -16.98 28.94
N ARG A 317 15.88 -17.71 29.90
CA ARG A 317 16.71 -17.18 30.97
C ARG A 317 17.99 -16.73 30.28
N TRP A 318 18.00 -15.50 29.77
CA TRP A 318 19.23 -14.81 29.40
C TRP A 318 19.97 -14.50 30.69
N VAL A 319 20.62 -15.52 31.25
CA VAL A 319 21.75 -15.31 32.15
C VAL A 319 22.86 -14.81 31.25
N ILE A 320 23.06 -13.51 31.23
CA ILE A 320 24.34 -12.96 30.81
C ILE A 320 25.31 -13.32 31.94
N GLU A 321 25.88 -14.52 31.88
CA GLU A 321 27.09 -14.83 32.61
C GLU A 321 28.22 -14.09 31.88
N LEU A 322 28.59 -12.93 32.41
CA LEU A 322 29.87 -12.31 32.12
C LEU A 322 30.94 -13.16 32.82
N SER A 323 31.60 -14.03 32.06
CA SER A 323 32.90 -14.60 32.41
C SER A 323 33.97 -14.05 31.48
#